data_AF-A0A972XAT1-F1
#
_entry.id   AF-A0A972XAT1-F1
#
_cell.length_a   1.000
_cell.length_b   1.000
_cell.length_c   1.000
_cell.angle_alpha   90.00
_cell.angle_beta   90.00
_cell.angle_gamma   90.00
#
_symmetry.space_group_name_H-M   'P 1'
#
loop_
_entity.id
_entity.type
_entity.pdbx_description
1 polymer ?
#
loop_
_entity_poly.entity_id
_entity_poly.type
_entity_poly.pdbx_seq_one_letter_code
_entity_poly.pdbx_strand_id
1 'polypeptide(L)'
;VGIYLALLTWVRLEIFKMLLVSFFPLAVLILFVLGSIVFGLATPTEAAAIGGIGGFILAAAYKQLNMTVVKDSVFLTAKTSAMVCWLFVGSSIFSAAFALLGGQDLVEKWVLSLGLSPVQFMILAQVIIFLLGWPLEWTEIIVIFMPIFVPLLDDFGINPLFFGLLVALNLQTAFLSPPVAMSAFYLKGVAPPHVTLNQIFMGMMPFMGIQVIALILLYIFPEIGLWLPSVLYK
;
A
#
# COMPACT_ATOMS: atom_id res chain seq x y z
N VAL A 1 19.40 -18.60 20.30
CA VAL A 1 18.51 -19.34 19.36
C VAL A 1 18.39 -20.82 19.70
N GLY A 2 19.49 -21.57 19.84
CA GLY A 2 19.45 -23.01 20.18
C GLY A 2 18.76 -23.39 21.49
N ILE A 3 18.91 -22.57 22.54
CA ILE A 3 18.27 -22.82 23.86
C ILE A 3 16.75 -22.52 23.83
N TYR A 4 16.30 -21.63 22.95
CA TYR A 4 14.88 -21.32 22.77
C TYR A 4 14.13 -22.41 21.97
N LEU A 5 14.84 -23.12 21.09
CA LEU A 5 14.30 -24.25 20.33
C LEU A 5 14.03 -25.49 21.20
N ALA A 6 14.79 -25.67 22.29
CA ALA A 6 14.65 -26.80 23.20
C ALA A 6 13.44 -26.72 24.15
N LEU A 7 12.84 -25.53 24.32
CA LEU A 7 11.71 -25.28 25.21
C LEU A 7 10.34 -25.27 24.49
N LEU A 8 10.30 -25.62 23.21
CA LEU A 8 9.05 -25.66 22.43
C LEU A 8 8.36 -27.01 22.61
N THR A 9 7.14 -27.00 23.17
CA THR A 9 6.21 -28.13 23.09
C THR A 9 6.00 -28.55 21.62
N TRP A 10 5.77 -29.83 21.34
CA TRP A 10 5.59 -30.40 20.00
C TRP A 10 4.66 -29.58 19.08
N VAL A 11 3.58 -29.03 19.63
CA VAL A 11 2.63 -28.14 18.94
C VAL A 11 3.29 -26.84 18.43
N ARG A 12 4.20 -26.23 19.21
CA ARG A 12 4.91 -25.01 18.78
C ARG A 12 5.97 -25.29 17.71
N LEU A 13 6.59 -26.47 17.72
CA LEU A 13 7.51 -26.91 16.65
C LEU A 13 6.77 -27.10 15.32
N GLU A 14 5.56 -27.64 15.36
CA GLU A 14 4.71 -27.81 14.17
C GLU A 14 4.22 -26.47 13.62
N ILE A 15 3.80 -25.54 14.50
CA ILE A 15 3.48 -24.16 14.13
C ILE A 15 4.71 -23.46 13.52
N PHE A 16 5.89 -23.64 14.11
CA PHE A 16 7.12 -23.05 13.59
C PHE A 16 7.49 -23.60 12.21
N LYS A 17 7.30 -24.91 12.00
CA LYS A 17 7.49 -25.55 10.69
C LYS A 17 6.47 -25.04 9.66
N MET A 18 5.20 -24.90 10.02
CA MET A 18 4.18 -24.30 9.15
C MET A 18 4.52 -22.84 8.80
N LEU A 19 4.95 -22.06 9.79
CA LEU A 19 5.43 -20.69 9.57
C LEU A 19 6.60 -20.67 8.59
N LEU A 20 7.63 -21.50 8.78
CA LEU A 20 8.78 -21.54 7.88
C LEU A 20 8.39 -21.97 6.45
N VAL A 21 7.55 -22.98 6.32
CA VAL A 21 7.12 -23.50 5.01
C VAL A 21 6.21 -22.51 4.28
N SER A 22 5.37 -21.75 4.98
CA SER A 22 4.45 -20.80 4.34
C SER A 22 5.04 -19.39 4.17
N PHE A 23 5.82 -18.90 5.14
CA PHE A 23 6.36 -17.55 5.14
C PHE A 23 7.60 -17.42 4.25
N PHE A 24 8.54 -18.36 4.35
CA PHE A 24 9.85 -18.20 3.70
C PHE A 24 9.77 -18.17 2.17
N PRO A 25 8.98 -19.03 1.50
CA PRO A 25 8.86 -18.96 0.04
C PRO A 25 8.25 -17.65 -0.45
N LEU A 26 7.28 -17.11 0.29
CA LEU A 26 6.68 -15.81 -0.01
C LEU A 26 7.66 -14.67 0.24
N ALA A 27 8.42 -14.71 1.33
CA ALA A 27 9.45 -13.72 1.65
C ALA A 27 10.56 -13.70 0.58
N VAL A 28 11.01 -14.87 0.12
CA VAL A 28 11.98 -14.99 -0.98
C VAL A 28 11.41 -14.39 -2.26
N LEU A 29 10.15 -14.64 -2.58
CA LEU A 29 9.50 -14.04 -3.75
C LEU A 29 9.44 -12.50 -3.64
N ILE A 30 9.06 -11.97 -2.48
CA ILE A 30 9.01 -10.52 -2.23
C ILE A 30 10.42 -9.91 -2.37
N LEU A 31 11.44 -10.52 -1.77
CA LEU A 31 12.82 -10.06 -1.86
C LEU A 31 13.35 -10.13 -3.30
N PHE A 32 12.93 -11.13 -4.08
CA PHE A 32 13.32 -11.24 -5.47
C PHE A 32 12.68 -10.15 -6.33
N VAL A 33 11.38 -9.90 -6.15
CA VAL A 33 10.67 -8.82 -6.87
C VAL A 33 11.20 -7.45 -6.47
N LEU A 34 11.25 -7.13 -5.17
CA LEU A 34 11.77 -5.85 -4.69
C LEU A 34 13.25 -5.68 -5.02
N GLY A 35 14.05 -6.74 -4.91
CA GLY A 35 15.45 -6.74 -5.29
C GLY A 35 15.63 -6.43 -6.77
N SER A 36 14.82 -7.02 -7.65
CA SER A 36 14.91 -6.74 -9.09
C SER A 36 14.65 -5.27 -9.43
N ILE A 37 13.75 -4.61 -8.71
CA ILE A 37 13.48 -3.17 -8.83
C ILE A 37 14.66 -2.35 -8.27
N VAL A 38 15.07 -2.63 -7.03
CA VAL A 38 16.11 -1.88 -6.31
C VAL A 38 17.47 -1.94 -6.99
N PHE A 39 17.84 -3.10 -7.56
CA PHE A 39 19.09 -3.27 -8.31
C PHE A 39 18.98 -2.84 -9.78
N GLY A 40 17.83 -2.31 -10.21
CA GLY A 40 17.61 -1.85 -11.59
C GLY A 40 17.64 -2.98 -12.63
N LEU A 41 17.47 -4.23 -12.20
CA LEU A 41 17.43 -5.40 -13.09
C LEU A 41 16.11 -5.49 -13.87
N ALA A 42 15.04 -4.92 -13.31
CA ALA A 42 13.72 -4.94 -13.88
C ALA A 42 12.98 -3.63 -13.56
N THR A 43 12.25 -3.10 -14.55
CA THR A 43 11.25 -2.05 -14.33
C THR A 43 10.08 -2.58 -13.47
N PRO A 44 9.24 -1.73 -12.84
CA PRO A 44 8.12 -2.20 -12.04
C PRO A 44 7.18 -3.18 -12.76
N THR A 45 6.97 -2.99 -14.06
CA THR A 45 6.17 -3.89 -14.91
C THR A 45 6.84 -5.25 -15.09
N GLU A 46 8.15 -5.26 -15.35
CA GLU A 46 8.93 -6.50 -15.48
C GLU A 46 9.05 -7.23 -14.13
N ALA A 47 9.19 -6.49 -13.03
CA ALA A 47 9.21 -7.02 -11.67
C ALA A 47 7.86 -7.66 -11.30
N ALA A 48 6.73 -7.09 -11.76
CA ALA A 48 5.42 -7.71 -11.61
C ALA A 48 5.32 -9.04 -12.38
N ALA A 49 5.89 -9.12 -13.59
CA ALA A 49 5.97 -10.37 -14.34
C ALA A 49 6.82 -11.43 -13.63
N ILE A 50 7.95 -11.03 -13.05
CA ILE A 50 8.79 -11.89 -12.20
C ILE A 50 7.99 -12.41 -10.99
N GLY A 51 7.22 -11.55 -10.33
CA GLY A 51 6.32 -11.93 -9.25
C GLY A 51 5.27 -12.96 -9.67
N GLY A 52 4.67 -12.76 -10.84
CA GLY A 52 3.69 -13.70 -11.43
C GLY A 52 4.31 -15.06 -11.75
N ILE A 53 5.49 -15.09 -12.37
CA ILE A 53 6.24 -16.33 -12.65
C ILE A 53 6.61 -17.03 -11.33
N GLY A 54 7.09 -16.29 -10.33
CA GLY A 54 7.42 -16.85 -9.03
C GLY A 54 6.19 -17.42 -8.30
N GLY A 55 5.04 -16.76 -8.39
CA GLY A 55 3.76 -17.30 -7.91
C GLY A 55 3.35 -18.60 -8.62
N PHE A 56 3.54 -18.67 -9.94
CA PHE A 56 3.28 -19.87 -10.73
C PHE A 56 4.19 -21.03 -10.31
N ILE A 57 5.49 -20.76 -10.13
CA ILE A 57 6.47 -21.76 -9.65
C ILE A 57 6.10 -22.25 -8.24
N LEU A 58 5.69 -21.36 -7.34
CA LEU A 58 5.24 -21.74 -5.99
C LEU A 58 3.99 -22.61 -6.04
N ALA A 59 3.00 -22.26 -6.86
CA ALA A 59 1.79 -23.07 -7.03
C ALA A 59 2.11 -24.47 -7.60
N ALA A 60 3.08 -24.56 -8.51
CA ALA A 60 3.60 -25.84 -9.02
C ALA A 60 4.30 -26.65 -7.92
N ALA A 61 5.16 -26.00 -7.12
CA ALA A 61 5.87 -26.64 -6.02
C ALA A 61 4.93 -27.18 -4.93
N TYR A 62 3.83 -26.47 -4.65
CA TYR A 62 2.77 -26.94 -3.74
C TYR A 62 1.84 -27.99 -4.36
N LYS A 63 2.04 -28.37 -5.63
CA LYS A 63 1.20 -29.32 -6.37
C LYS A 63 -0.28 -28.91 -6.44
N GLN A 64 -0.55 -27.61 -6.39
CA GLN A 64 -1.91 -27.05 -6.47
C GLN A 64 -2.24 -26.54 -7.89
N LEU A 65 -1.26 -26.61 -8.80
CA LEU A 65 -1.40 -26.11 -10.15
C LEU A 65 -2.33 -27.00 -10.98
N ASN A 66 -3.47 -26.44 -11.36
CA ASN A 66 -4.43 -27.06 -12.29
C ASN A 66 -5.00 -26.00 -13.23
N MET A 67 -5.58 -26.45 -14.35
CA MET A 67 -6.07 -25.54 -15.40
C MET A 67 -7.18 -24.61 -14.91
N THR A 68 -7.99 -25.06 -13.94
CA THR A 68 -9.03 -24.23 -13.31
C THR A 68 -8.40 -23.07 -12.53
N VAL A 69 -7.42 -23.35 -11.66
CA VAL A 69 -6.71 -22.32 -10.88
C VAL A 69 -6.01 -21.32 -11.80
N VAL A 70 -5.38 -21.78 -12.88
CA VAL A 70 -4.75 -20.89 -13.86
C VAL A 70 -5.78 -19.99 -14.54
N LYS A 71 -6.89 -20.56 -15.02
CA LYS A 71 -7.98 -19.81 -15.66
C LYS A 71 -8.61 -18.78 -14.72
N ASP A 72 -8.90 -19.18 -13.49
CA ASP A 72 -9.50 -18.32 -12.46
C ASP A 72 -8.55 -17.19 -12.07
N SER A 73 -7.25 -17.48 -11.91
CA SER A 73 -6.23 -16.48 -11.60
C SER A 73 -6.08 -15.45 -12.71
N VAL A 74 -6.04 -15.89 -13.98
CA VAL A 74 -5.96 -14.99 -15.15
C VAL A 74 -7.21 -14.13 -15.25
N PHE A 75 -8.40 -14.71 -15.09
CA PHE A 75 -9.65 -13.98 -15.16
C PHE A 75 -9.77 -12.94 -14.04
N LEU A 76 -9.43 -13.30 -12.80
CA LEU A 76 -9.46 -12.38 -11.67
C LEU A 76 -8.46 -11.23 -11.87
N THR A 77 -7.25 -11.53 -12.35
CA THR A 77 -6.22 -10.52 -12.65
C THR A 77 -6.65 -9.59 -13.78
N ALA A 78 -7.26 -10.13 -14.84
CA ALA A 78 -7.78 -9.32 -15.95
C ALA A 78 -8.94 -8.43 -15.48
N LYS A 79 -9.82 -8.94 -14.62
CA LYS A 79 -10.96 -8.19 -14.06
C LYS A 79 -10.49 -7.02 -13.18
N THR A 80 -9.54 -7.24 -12.27
CA THR A 80 -8.99 -6.16 -11.43
C THR A 80 -8.24 -5.13 -12.28
N SER A 81 -7.44 -5.58 -13.25
CA SER A 81 -6.74 -4.68 -14.17
C SER A 81 -7.72 -3.85 -15.01
N ALA A 82 -8.82 -4.45 -15.50
CA ALA A 82 -9.84 -3.74 -16.27
C ALA A 82 -10.56 -2.66 -15.44
N MET A 83 -10.86 -2.95 -14.17
CA MET A 83 -11.42 -1.96 -13.24
C MET A 83 -10.48 -0.76 -13.09
N VAL A 84 -9.19 -1.01 -12.83
CA VAL A 84 -8.17 0.04 -12.68
C VAL A 84 -8.00 0.84 -13.98
N CYS A 85 -7.87 0.18 -15.13
CA CYS A 85 -7.76 0.85 -16.43
C CYS A 85 -8.97 1.74 -16.72
N TRP A 86 -10.18 1.31 -16.35
CA TRP A 86 -11.39 2.10 -16.54
C TRP A 86 -11.40 3.35 -15.65
N LEU A 87 -10.92 3.24 -14.41
CA LEU A 87 -10.73 4.38 -13.52
C LEU A 87 -9.73 5.40 -14.08
N PHE A 88 -8.64 4.95 -14.70
CA PHE A 88 -7.69 5.85 -15.37
C PHE A 88 -8.32 6.63 -16.52
N VAL A 89 -9.20 6.00 -17.32
CA VAL A 89 -9.93 6.70 -18.39
C VAL A 89 -10.83 7.78 -17.79
N GLY A 90 -11.65 7.42 -16.79
CA GLY A 90 -12.57 8.35 -16.14
C GLY A 90 -11.85 9.52 -15.47
N SER A 91 -10.77 9.24 -14.74
CA SER A 91 -9.99 10.29 -14.08
C SER A 91 -9.22 11.15 -15.05
N SER A 92 -8.66 10.60 -16.13
CA SER A 92 -7.96 11.42 -17.13
C SER A 92 -8.92 12.42 -17.78
N ILE A 93 -10.16 11.99 -18.07
CA ILE A 93 -11.22 12.88 -18.59
C ILE A 93 -11.60 13.93 -17.54
N PHE A 94 -11.80 13.52 -16.29
CA PHE A 94 -12.12 14.45 -15.19
C PHE A 94 -11.00 15.47 -14.98
N SER A 95 -9.75 15.03 -14.85
CA SER A 95 -8.58 15.89 -14.64
C SER A 95 -8.39 16.88 -15.79
N ALA A 96 -8.56 16.42 -17.04
CA ALA A 96 -8.49 17.30 -18.21
C ALA A 96 -9.63 18.34 -18.21
N ALA A 97 -10.87 17.91 -17.98
CA ALA A 97 -12.02 18.82 -17.91
C ALA A 97 -11.91 19.81 -16.75
N PHE A 98 -11.47 19.34 -15.57
CA PHE A 98 -11.25 20.15 -14.38
C PHE A 98 -10.16 21.19 -14.61
N ALA A 99 -9.04 20.82 -15.23
CA ALA A 99 -7.98 21.76 -15.61
C ALA A 99 -8.47 22.79 -16.65
N LEU A 100 -9.18 22.35 -17.70
CA LEU A 100 -9.70 23.24 -18.75
C LEU A 100 -10.74 24.27 -18.24
N LEU A 101 -11.52 23.90 -17.22
CA LEU A 101 -12.50 24.79 -16.60
C LEU A 101 -11.87 25.74 -15.56
N GLY A 102 -10.55 25.67 -15.33
CA GLY A 102 -9.85 26.47 -14.31
C GLY A 102 -10.12 25.98 -12.87
N GLY A 103 -10.53 24.72 -12.70
CA GLY A 103 -10.76 24.13 -11.39
C GLY A 103 -9.49 24.05 -10.54
N GLN A 104 -8.33 23.83 -11.18
CA GLN A 104 -7.03 23.82 -10.52
C GLN A 104 -6.74 25.20 -9.90
N ASP A 105 -6.81 26.27 -10.69
CA ASP A 105 -6.62 27.65 -10.22
C ASP A 105 -7.59 28.03 -9.07
N LEU A 106 -8.82 27.53 -9.11
CA LEU A 106 -9.81 27.78 -8.07
C LEU A 106 -9.40 27.14 -6.74
N VAL A 107 -8.99 25.86 -6.77
CA VAL A 107 -8.52 25.15 -5.57
C VAL A 107 -7.24 25.76 -5.06
N GLU A 108 -6.30 26.09 -5.93
CA GLU A 108 -5.04 26.76 -5.58
C GLU A 108 -5.29 28.08 -4.87
N LYS A 109 -6.07 28.99 -5.47
CA LYS A 109 -6.42 30.28 -4.84
C LYS A 109 -7.10 30.10 -3.49
N TRP A 110 -7.99 29.11 -3.37
CA TRP A 110 -8.66 28.81 -2.11
C TRP A 110 -7.68 28.33 -1.06
N VAL A 111 -6.79 27.38 -1.37
CA VAL A 111 -5.77 26.88 -0.44
C VAL A 111 -4.79 27.98 -0.05
N LEU A 112 -4.32 28.78 -1.00
CA LEU A 112 -3.41 29.90 -0.73
C LEU A 112 -4.08 30.99 0.12
N SER A 113 -5.40 31.21 -0.03
CA SER A 113 -6.15 32.16 0.81
C SER A 113 -6.19 31.79 2.29
N LEU A 114 -5.94 30.52 2.63
CA LEU A 114 -5.87 30.06 4.01
C LEU A 114 -4.56 30.47 4.71
N GLY A 115 -3.56 30.97 3.96
CA GLY A 115 -2.29 31.42 4.53
C GLY A 115 -1.52 30.34 5.28
N LEU A 116 -1.64 29.08 4.82
CA LEU A 116 -1.05 27.93 5.50
C LEU A 116 0.48 27.96 5.39
N SER A 117 1.15 27.44 6.43
CA SER A 117 2.54 27.02 6.31
C SER A 117 2.66 25.70 5.54
N PRO A 118 3.82 25.37 4.94
CA PRO A 118 4.03 24.09 4.25
C PRO A 118 3.67 22.87 5.11
N VAL A 119 4.00 22.90 6.40
CA VAL A 119 3.68 21.81 7.34
C VAL A 119 2.18 21.69 7.57
N GLN A 120 1.48 22.82 7.73
CA GLN A 120 0.02 22.82 7.89
C GLN A 120 -0.68 22.30 6.63
N PHE A 121 -0.20 22.69 5.44
CA PHE A 121 -0.70 22.16 4.18
C PHE A 121 -0.49 20.64 4.09
N MET A 122 0.71 20.14 4.40
CA MET A 122 0.97 18.70 4.39
C MET A 122 0.05 17.95 5.36
N ILE A 123 -0.10 18.43 6.59
CA ILE A 123 -1.00 17.81 7.58
C ILE A 123 -2.45 17.82 7.07
N LEU A 124 -2.92 18.95 6.54
CA LEU A 124 -4.26 19.07 5.97
C LEU A 124 -4.49 18.05 4.84
N ALA A 125 -3.54 17.97 3.89
CA ALA A 125 -3.60 17.02 2.80
C ALA A 125 -3.62 15.56 3.31
N GLN A 126 -2.78 15.22 4.30
CA GLN A 126 -2.78 13.89 4.91
C GLN A 126 -4.11 13.58 5.61
N VAL A 127 -4.70 14.53 6.33
CA VAL A 127 -6.01 14.33 6.98
C VAL A 127 -7.11 14.12 5.95
N ILE A 128 -7.15 14.92 4.88
CA ILE A 128 -8.13 14.76 3.81
C ILE A 128 -7.99 13.39 3.15
N ILE A 129 -6.77 12.98 2.80
CA ILE A 129 -6.47 11.69 2.18
C ILE A 129 -6.84 10.53 3.12
N PHE A 130 -6.57 10.64 4.41
CA PHE A 130 -6.93 9.63 5.40
C PHE A 130 -8.45 9.43 5.49
N LEU A 131 -9.21 10.54 5.51
CA LEU A 131 -10.67 10.49 5.56
C LEU A 131 -11.27 9.94 4.25
N LEU A 132 -10.70 10.31 3.10
CA LEU A 132 -11.10 9.76 1.80
C LEU A 132 -10.78 8.27 1.68
N GLY A 133 -9.72 7.81 2.37
CA GLY A 133 -9.32 6.41 2.50
C GLY A 133 -10.37 5.52 3.17
N TRP A 134 -11.41 6.08 3.77
CA TRP A 134 -12.52 5.27 4.29
C TRP A 134 -13.48 4.79 3.21
N PRO A 135 -14.16 5.67 2.46
CA PRO A 135 -15.10 5.23 1.43
C PRO A 135 -14.45 4.77 0.12
N LEU A 136 -13.21 5.20 -0.18
CA LEU A 136 -12.57 4.98 -1.47
C LEU A 136 -11.39 4.01 -1.37
N GLU A 137 -11.10 3.29 -2.46
CA GLU A 137 -9.91 2.46 -2.55
C GLU A 137 -8.67 3.35 -2.89
N TRP A 138 -7.46 2.84 -2.61
CA TRP A 138 -6.24 3.64 -2.67
C TRP A 138 -5.93 4.04 -4.12
N THR A 139 -6.34 3.21 -5.09
CA THR A 139 -6.17 3.49 -6.52
C THR A 139 -7.01 4.70 -6.91
N GLU A 140 -8.27 4.80 -6.49
CA GLU A 140 -9.13 5.94 -6.80
C GLU A 140 -8.59 7.24 -6.19
N ILE A 141 -8.03 7.18 -4.98
CA ILE A 141 -7.45 8.35 -4.33
C ILE A 141 -6.25 8.89 -5.11
N ILE A 142 -5.32 8.00 -5.48
CA ILE A 142 -4.16 8.38 -6.28
C ILE A 142 -4.58 8.85 -7.67
N VAL A 143 -5.57 8.21 -8.28
CA VAL A 143 -5.95 8.53 -9.65
C VAL A 143 -6.75 9.83 -9.73
N ILE A 144 -7.64 10.13 -8.77
CA ILE A 144 -8.55 11.29 -8.83
C ILE A 144 -8.05 12.48 -8.02
N PHE A 145 -7.55 12.27 -6.80
CA PHE A 145 -7.25 13.36 -5.86
C PHE A 145 -5.79 13.80 -5.89
N MET A 146 -4.84 12.89 -6.12
CA MET A 146 -3.42 13.25 -6.18
C MET A 146 -3.11 14.31 -7.26
N PRO A 147 -3.71 14.29 -8.47
CA PRO A 147 -3.51 15.36 -9.47
C PRO A 147 -3.95 16.74 -9.00
N ILE A 148 -4.80 16.84 -7.97
CA ILE A 148 -5.23 18.11 -7.37
C ILE A 148 -4.18 18.62 -6.38
N PHE A 149 -3.54 17.73 -5.61
CA PHE A 149 -2.55 18.10 -4.60
C PHE A 149 -1.15 18.34 -5.18
N VAL A 150 -0.75 17.58 -6.22
CA VAL A 150 0.61 17.66 -6.77
C VAL A 150 1.00 19.04 -7.27
N PRO A 151 0.15 19.76 -8.04
CA PRO A 151 0.50 21.11 -8.49
C PRO A 151 0.71 22.09 -7.33
N LEU A 152 -0.01 21.92 -6.22
CA LEU A 152 0.12 22.77 -5.03
C LEU A 152 1.46 22.57 -4.32
N LEU A 153 2.15 21.44 -4.52
CA LEU A 153 3.41 21.15 -3.84
C LEU A 153 4.49 22.17 -4.19
N ASP A 154 4.50 22.67 -5.43
CA ASP A 154 5.47 23.66 -5.90
C ASP A 154 5.29 25.00 -5.17
N ASP A 155 4.05 25.43 -4.93
CA ASP A 155 3.74 26.67 -4.18
C ASP A 155 4.22 26.63 -2.73
N PHE A 156 4.20 25.44 -2.12
CA PHE A 156 4.66 25.21 -0.75
C PHE A 156 6.14 24.77 -0.68
N GLY A 157 6.83 24.60 -1.81
CA GLY A 157 8.22 24.14 -1.87
C GLY A 157 8.42 22.71 -1.35
N ILE A 158 7.42 21.83 -1.53
CA ILE A 158 7.42 20.46 -1.01
C ILE A 158 7.92 19.50 -2.09
N ASN A 159 8.85 18.61 -1.73
CA ASN A 159 9.31 17.57 -2.65
C ASN A 159 8.17 16.55 -2.94
N PRO A 160 7.78 16.34 -4.22
CA PRO A 160 6.72 15.39 -4.58
C PRO A 160 6.99 13.94 -4.16
N LEU A 161 8.25 13.51 -4.16
CA LEU A 161 8.63 12.18 -3.68
C LEU A 161 8.35 12.04 -2.19
N PHE A 162 8.70 13.05 -1.40
CA PHE A 162 8.43 13.06 0.03
C PHE A 162 6.93 13.05 0.34
N PHE A 163 6.17 13.88 -0.37
CA PHE A 163 4.70 13.87 -0.26
C PHE A 163 4.12 12.51 -0.63
N GLY A 164 4.58 11.89 -1.73
CA GLY A 164 4.15 10.57 -2.17
C GLY A 164 4.45 9.47 -1.12
N LEU A 165 5.62 9.52 -0.47
CA LEU A 165 5.97 8.60 0.61
C LEU A 165 5.03 8.74 1.82
N LEU A 166 4.72 9.97 2.22
CA LEU A 166 3.76 10.23 3.29
C LEU A 166 2.36 9.73 2.94
N VAL A 167 1.89 10.02 1.72
CA VAL A 167 0.59 9.53 1.23
C VAL A 167 0.56 8.00 1.20
N ALA A 168 1.63 7.33 0.78
CA ALA A 168 1.70 5.87 0.77
C ALA A 168 1.60 5.26 2.17
N LEU A 169 2.31 5.81 3.17
CA LEU A 169 2.20 5.36 4.57
C LEU A 169 0.82 5.67 5.17
N ASN A 170 0.26 6.83 4.84
CA ASN A 170 -1.04 7.25 5.33
C ASN A 170 -2.17 6.37 4.77
N LEU A 171 -2.14 6.05 3.47
CA LEU A 171 -3.10 5.13 2.86
C LEU A 171 -3.01 3.73 3.47
N GLN A 172 -1.81 3.21 3.75
CA GLN A 172 -1.69 1.95 4.49
C GLN A 172 -2.37 2.01 5.87
N THR A 173 -2.22 3.15 6.57
CA THR A 173 -2.84 3.37 7.87
C THR A 173 -4.37 3.44 7.76
N ALA A 174 -4.91 4.15 6.76
CA ALA A 174 -6.34 4.25 6.50
C ALA A 174 -6.96 2.87 6.23
N PHE A 175 -6.27 2.01 5.46
CA PHE A 175 -6.72 0.65 5.15
C PHE A 175 -6.64 -0.33 6.31
N LEU A 176 -5.82 -0.03 7.34
CA LEU A 176 -5.83 -0.79 8.59
C LEU A 176 -6.90 -0.28 9.57
N SER A 177 -7.42 0.92 9.35
CA SER A 177 -8.38 1.56 10.25
C SER A 177 -9.79 0.95 10.13
N PRO A 178 -10.45 0.62 11.25
CA PRO A 178 -11.89 0.33 11.23
C PRO A 178 -12.67 1.57 10.75
N PRO A 179 -13.70 1.43 9.89
CA PRO A 179 -14.39 0.21 9.48
C PRO A 179 -13.89 -0.43 8.17
N VAL A 180 -12.75 -0.02 7.64
CA VAL A 180 -12.37 -0.19 6.22
C VAL A 180 -11.34 -1.29 6.02
N ALA A 181 -10.86 -1.88 7.12
CA ALA A 181 -9.98 -3.03 7.14
C ALA A 181 -10.64 -4.30 6.54
N MET A 182 -10.70 -4.37 5.22
CA MET A 182 -11.28 -5.48 4.45
C MET A 182 -10.69 -6.83 4.85
N SER A 183 -9.37 -6.89 5.09
CA SER A 183 -8.68 -8.08 5.57
C SER A 183 -9.20 -8.59 6.92
N ALA A 184 -9.69 -7.71 7.80
CA ALA A 184 -10.29 -8.12 9.07
C ALA A 184 -11.62 -8.84 8.85
N PHE A 185 -12.42 -8.42 7.86
CA PHE A 185 -13.66 -9.10 7.47
C PHE A 185 -13.38 -10.46 6.82
N TYR A 186 -12.36 -10.54 5.96
CA TYR A 186 -11.90 -11.83 5.41
C TYR A 186 -11.42 -12.78 6.50
N LEU A 187 -10.61 -12.30 7.45
CA LEU A 187 -10.17 -13.08 8.60
C LEU A 187 -11.35 -13.53 9.46
N LYS A 188 -12.35 -12.67 9.67
CA LYS A 188 -13.57 -13.06 10.39
C LYS A 188 -14.35 -14.17 9.67
N GLY A 189 -14.30 -14.24 8.35
CA GLY A 189 -14.93 -15.29 7.55
C GLY A 189 -14.32 -16.68 7.74
N VAL A 190 -13.02 -16.76 8.08
CA VAL A 190 -12.31 -18.03 8.33
C VAL A 190 -12.04 -18.28 9.82
N ALA A 191 -12.19 -17.27 10.67
CA ALA A 191 -11.95 -17.37 12.10
C ALA A 191 -13.05 -18.17 12.82
N PRO A 192 -12.70 -18.90 13.92
CA PRO A 192 -13.68 -19.58 14.75
C PRO A 192 -14.84 -18.68 15.20
N PRO A 193 -16.06 -19.22 15.43
CA PRO A 193 -17.24 -18.42 15.77
C PRO A 193 -17.07 -17.51 17.00
N HIS A 194 -16.24 -17.94 17.97
CA HIS A 194 -15.99 -17.22 19.21
C HIS A 194 -15.09 -15.97 19.06
N VAL A 195 -14.37 -15.82 17.95
CA VAL A 195 -13.52 -14.64 17.71
C VAL A 195 -14.37 -13.50 17.17
N THR A 196 -14.53 -12.42 17.92
CA THR A 196 -15.34 -11.27 17.48
C THR A 196 -14.55 -10.35 16.54
N LEU A 197 -15.24 -9.62 15.67
CA LEU A 197 -14.60 -8.64 14.78
C LEU A 197 -13.85 -7.57 15.59
N ASN A 198 -14.39 -7.16 16.73
CA ASN A 198 -13.74 -6.22 17.63
C ASN A 198 -12.41 -6.75 18.17
N GLN A 199 -12.28 -8.05 18.43
CA GLN A 199 -10.99 -8.65 18.84
C GLN A 199 -9.96 -8.60 17.70
N ILE A 200 -10.40 -8.81 16.45
CA ILE A 200 -9.53 -8.69 15.27
C ILE A 200 -9.06 -7.24 15.12
N PHE A 201 -9.98 -6.27 15.19
CA PHE A 201 -9.62 -4.85 15.14
C PHE A 201 -8.68 -4.44 16.28
N MET A 202 -8.94 -4.88 17.52
CA MET A 202 -8.04 -4.64 18.65
C MET A 202 -6.64 -5.22 18.43
N GLY A 203 -6.53 -6.33 17.70
CA GLY A 203 -5.23 -6.88 17.27
C GLY A 203 -4.52 -6.03 16.21
N MET A 204 -5.25 -5.27 15.39
CA MET A 204 -4.71 -4.41 14.35
C MET A 204 -4.30 -3.01 14.87
N MET A 205 -4.95 -2.53 15.92
CA MET A 205 -4.68 -1.22 16.54
C MET A 205 -3.20 -0.97 16.90
N PRO A 206 -2.46 -1.94 17.50
CA PRO A 206 -1.03 -1.76 17.75
C PRO A 206 -0.22 -1.49 16.48
N PHE A 207 -0.56 -2.14 15.36
CA PHE A 207 0.11 -1.92 14.08
C PHE A 207 -0.22 -0.55 13.50
N MET A 208 -1.47 -0.08 13.66
CA MET A 208 -1.81 1.30 13.30
C MET A 208 -1.02 2.30 14.13
N GLY A 209 -0.83 2.06 15.43
CA GLY A 209 0.00 2.89 16.30
C GLY A 209 1.44 2.98 15.80
N ILE A 210 2.03 1.84 15.40
CA ILE A 210 3.38 1.81 14.79
C ILE A 210 3.43 2.61 13.48
N GLN A 211 2.40 2.50 12.63
CA GLN A 211 2.33 3.26 11.38
C GLN A 211 2.23 4.78 11.61
N VAL A 212 1.43 5.21 12.59
CA VAL A 212 1.36 6.63 12.98
C VAL A 212 2.71 7.12 13.50
N ILE A 213 3.40 6.32 14.32
CA ILE A 213 4.76 6.64 14.78
C ILE A 213 5.72 6.74 13.59
N ALA A 214 5.66 5.81 12.64
CA ALA A 214 6.48 5.83 11.44
C ALA A 214 6.22 7.10 10.60
N LEU A 215 4.96 7.53 10.48
CA LEU A 215 4.57 8.75 9.80
C LEU A 215 5.14 9.99 10.50
N ILE A 216 5.04 10.07 11.83
CA ILE A 216 5.65 11.16 12.63
C ILE A 216 7.17 11.18 12.47
N LEU A 217 7.82 10.01 12.53
CA LEU A 217 9.26 9.90 12.34
C LEU A 217 9.68 10.36 10.94
N LEU A 218 8.91 10.02 9.90
CA LEU A 218 9.19 10.46 8.54
C LEU A 218 9.03 11.98 8.38
N TYR A 219 8.09 12.60 9.10
CA TYR A 219 7.94 14.06 9.16
C TYR A 219 9.14 14.75 9.80
N ILE A 220 9.66 14.20 10.91
CA ILE A 220 10.79 14.80 11.64
C ILE A 220 12.13 14.50 10.94
N PHE A 221 12.25 13.32 10.35
CA PHE A 221 13.47 12.82 9.72
C PHE A 221 13.18 12.37 8.27
N PRO A 222 13.03 13.31 7.32
CA PRO A 222 12.75 12.99 5.91
C PRO A 222 13.79 12.07 5.26
N GLU A 223 15.03 12.13 5.74
CA GLU A 223 16.12 11.29 5.26
C GLU A 223 15.83 9.79 5.40
N ILE A 224 14.99 9.36 6.34
CA ILE A 224 14.62 7.94 6.49
C ILE A 224 13.99 7.41 5.20
N GLY A 225 13.12 8.20 4.57
CA GLY A 225 12.46 7.82 3.32
C GLY A 225 13.26 8.17 2.07
N LEU A 226 14.01 9.28 2.12
CA LEU A 226 14.72 9.81 0.94
C LEU A 226 16.14 9.25 0.76
N TRP A 227 16.73 8.66 1.80
CA TRP A 227 18.10 8.13 1.76
C TRP A 227 18.27 7.06 0.68
N LEU A 228 17.43 6.02 0.67
CA LEU A 228 17.57 4.92 -0.27
C LEU A 228 17.44 5.37 -1.74
N PRO A 229 16.42 6.17 -2.13
CA PRO A 229 16.37 6.75 -3.46
C PRO A 229 17.60 7.59 -3.83
N SER A 230 18.12 8.40 -2.89
CA SER A 230 19.27 9.28 -3.15
C SER A 230 20.59 8.54 -3.39
N VAL A 231 20.69 7.29 -2.93
CA VAL A 231 21.85 6.42 -3.13
C VAL A 231 21.73 5.61 -4.43
N LEU A 232 20.53 5.15 -4.75
CA LEU A 232 20.28 4.26 -5.89
C LEU A 232 20.11 4.99 -7.23
N TYR A 233 19.43 6.14 -7.24
CA TYR A 233 19.02 6.83 -8.47
C TYR A 233 19.82 8.10 -8.77
N LYS A 234 21.14 8.05 -8.55
CA LYS A 234 22.06 9.13 -8.96
C LYS A 234 22.29 9.18 -10.46
#